data_AF-A0A482TSJ2-F1
#
_entry.id   AF-A0A482TSJ2-F1
#
_cell.length_a   1.000
_cell.length_b   1.000
_cell.length_c   1.000
_cell.angle_alpha   90.00
_cell.angle_beta   90.00
_cell.angle_gamma   90.00
#
_symmetry.space_group_name_H-M   'P 1'
#
loop_
_entity.id
_entity.type
_entity.pdbx_description
1 polymer ?
#
loop_
_entity_poly.entity_id
_entity_poly.type
_entity_poly.pdbx_seq_one_letter_code
_entity_poly.pdbx_strand_id
1 'polypeptide(L)'
;MNDNFVTEYFGIGIQNGKTPENLGVLWRTAQNLGASYIFTIGNRYAKQSSDTHNAVKSIPYFHYESFEDFYKNLPKGARLVGVELDENATDLETFEHPRRCVYLLGAEDSGLSKAAIAKCHYLVKFKSEKSLNVSVAGSIVLYDRGLNKPRS
;
A
#
# COMPACT_ATOMS: atom_id res chain seq x y z
N MET A 1 -10.95 -20.39 -2.75
CA MET A 1 -12.04 -19.71 -3.51
C MET A 1 -12.16 -18.31 -2.96
N ASN A 2 -12.31 -17.29 -3.80
CA ASN A 2 -12.64 -15.95 -3.31
C ASN A 2 -14.09 -16.00 -2.82
N ASP A 3 -14.29 -15.68 -1.55
CA ASP A 3 -15.63 -15.55 -0.98
C ASP A 3 -16.19 -14.17 -1.33
N ASN A 4 -17.00 -14.11 -2.38
CA ASN A 4 -17.61 -12.87 -2.85
C ASN A 4 -18.73 -12.36 -1.93
N PHE A 5 -19.08 -13.08 -0.86
CA PHE A 5 -20.01 -12.62 0.18
C PHE A 5 -19.29 -11.86 1.31
N VAL A 6 -17.95 -11.92 1.35
CA VAL A 6 -17.13 -11.13 2.26
C VAL A 6 -16.85 -9.76 1.63
N THR A 7 -17.39 -8.70 2.23
CA THR A 7 -17.19 -7.31 1.77
C THR A 7 -15.90 -6.70 2.32
N GLU A 8 -14.81 -7.47 2.33
CA GLU A 8 -13.51 -7.05 2.84
C GLU A 8 -12.44 -7.31 1.79
N TYR A 9 -11.67 -6.27 1.44
CA TYR A 9 -10.51 -6.40 0.56
C TYR A 9 -9.55 -5.26 0.83
N PHE A 10 -8.30 -5.46 0.44
CA PHE A 10 -7.35 -4.36 0.40
C PHE A 10 -6.35 -4.49 -0.74
N GLY A 11 -5.98 -3.35 -1.29
CA GLY A 11 -4.84 -3.23 -2.20
C GLY A 11 -3.68 -2.51 -1.53
N ILE A 12 -2.47 -2.71 -2.03
CA ILE A 12 -1.30 -1.93 -1.61
C ILE A 12 -0.46 -1.56 -2.82
N GLY A 13 0.05 -0.34 -2.83
CA GLY A 13 0.90 0.11 -3.90
C GLY A 13 1.75 1.31 -3.52
N ILE A 14 2.58 1.70 -4.47
CA ILE A 14 3.64 2.67 -4.26
C ILE A 14 3.66 3.70 -5.38
N GLN A 15 3.80 4.96 -4.97
CA GLN A 15 4.01 6.09 -5.85
C GLN A 15 5.49 6.32 -6.06
N ASN A 16 5.93 6.40 -7.32
CA ASN A 16 7.29 6.74 -7.73
C ASN A 16 8.39 5.84 -7.12
N GLY A 17 8.10 4.54 -6.93
CA GLY A 17 9.09 3.58 -6.44
C GLY A 17 10.35 3.56 -7.33
N LYS A 18 11.52 3.72 -6.73
CA LYS A 18 12.80 3.84 -7.46
C LYS A 18 13.52 2.51 -7.64
N THR A 19 13.61 1.71 -6.58
CA THR A 19 14.41 0.49 -6.55
C THR A 19 13.55 -0.75 -6.76
N PRO A 20 13.81 -1.55 -7.80
CA PRO A 20 13.11 -2.80 -8.05
C PRO A 20 13.19 -3.81 -6.88
N GLU A 21 14.25 -3.75 -6.07
CA GLU A 21 14.44 -4.62 -4.90
C GLU A 21 13.36 -4.39 -3.83
N ASN A 22 13.09 -3.12 -3.49
CA ASN A 22 12.06 -2.74 -2.52
C ASN A 22 10.67 -3.19 -2.97
N LEU A 23 10.40 -3.08 -4.28
CA LEU A 23 9.15 -3.53 -4.88
C LEU A 23 8.97 -5.04 -4.73
N GLY A 24 10.01 -5.83 -5.01
CA GLY A 24 9.96 -7.29 -4.86
C GLY A 24 9.65 -7.74 -3.43
N VAL A 25 10.27 -7.12 -2.43
CA VAL A 25 10.01 -7.40 -1.01
C VAL A 25 8.56 -7.04 -0.64
N LEU A 26 8.10 -5.85 -1.03
CA LEU A 26 6.73 -5.41 -0.75
C LEU A 26 5.68 -6.32 -1.39
N TRP A 27 5.87 -6.74 -2.64
CA TRP A 27 4.95 -7.67 -3.32
C TRP A 27 4.90 -9.03 -2.66
N ARG A 28 6.07 -9.56 -2.26
CA ARG A 28 6.11 -10.81 -1.49
C ARG A 28 5.36 -10.66 -0.18
N THR A 29 5.55 -9.58 0.56
CA THR A 29 4.80 -9.34 1.81
C THR A 29 3.30 -9.20 1.55
N ALA A 30 2.91 -8.43 0.53
CA ALA A 30 1.52 -8.25 0.14
C ALA A 30 0.84 -9.58 -0.20
N GLN A 31 1.51 -10.45 -0.96
CA GLN A 31 1.01 -11.78 -1.26
C GLN A 31 0.84 -12.64 -0.01
N ASN A 32 1.85 -12.67 0.87
CA ASN A 32 1.82 -13.51 2.08
C ASN A 32 0.80 -13.02 3.12
N LEU A 33 0.48 -11.72 3.13
CA LEU A 33 -0.47 -11.13 4.07
C LEU A 33 -1.87 -10.91 3.48
N GLY A 34 -2.15 -11.47 2.30
CA GLY A 34 -3.50 -11.57 1.76
C GLY A 34 -4.00 -10.31 1.04
N ALA A 35 -3.11 -9.50 0.49
CA ALA A 35 -3.52 -8.39 -0.39
C ALA A 35 -4.31 -8.94 -1.58
N SER A 36 -5.36 -8.21 -1.97
CA SER A 36 -6.22 -8.60 -3.09
C SER A 36 -5.63 -8.17 -4.45
N TYR A 37 -4.84 -7.10 -4.46
CA TYR A 37 -4.09 -6.64 -5.62
C TYR A 37 -2.92 -5.73 -5.21
N ILE A 38 -1.98 -5.56 -6.13
CA ILE A 38 -0.82 -4.68 -5.98
C ILE A 38 -0.73 -3.69 -7.15
N PHE A 39 -0.11 -2.53 -6.92
CA PHE A 39 0.03 -1.55 -8.00
C PHE A 39 1.23 -0.60 -7.87
N THR A 40 1.71 -0.06 -9.00
CA THR A 40 2.64 1.08 -9.01
C THR A 40 2.03 2.29 -9.70
N ILE A 41 2.48 3.48 -9.28
CA ILE A 41 2.16 4.76 -9.93
C ILE A 41 3.46 5.40 -10.40
N GLY A 42 3.50 5.87 -11.66
CA GLY A 42 4.65 6.54 -12.27
C GLY A 42 5.66 5.54 -12.81
N ASN A 43 6.51 5.00 -11.94
CA ASN A 43 7.54 4.04 -12.37
C ASN A 43 6.98 2.62 -12.50
N ARG A 44 7.25 1.98 -13.65
CA ARG A 44 6.93 0.56 -13.86
C ARG A 44 7.84 -0.34 -13.03
N TYR A 45 7.28 -1.45 -12.56
CA TYR A 45 8.07 -2.52 -11.97
C TYR A 45 8.90 -3.21 -13.06
N ALA A 46 10.22 -3.22 -12.90
CA ALA A 46 11.12 -4.09 -13.65
C ALA A 46 11.28 -5.41 -12.88
N LYS A 47 11.07 -6.54 -13.56
CA LYS A 47 11.13 -7.88 -12.97
C LYS A 47 12.49 -8.14 -12.29
N GLN A 48 12.48 -8.62 -11.04
CA GLN A 48 13.70 -8.87 -10.26
C GLN A 48 13.80 -10.28 -9.68
N SER A 49 15.04 -10.67 -9.38
CA SER A 49 15.42 -11.93 -8.71
C SER A 49 14.84 -12.06 -7.29
N SER A 50 14.61 -10.93 -6.60
CA SER A 50 14.04 -10.91 -5.24
C SER A 50 12.56 -11.33 -5.19
N ASP A 51 11.84 -11.22 -6.32
CA ASP A 51 10.50 -11.79 -6.51
C ASP A 51 10.61 -13.29 -6.87
N THR A 52 11.25 -14.05 -5.97
CA THR A 52 11.50 -15.50 -6.10
C THR A 52 10.22 -16.34 -6.23
N HIS A 53 9.07 -15.80 -5.83
CA HIS A 53 7.78 -16.50 -5.81
C HIS A 53 6.85 -16.10 -6.97
N ASN A 54 7.33 -15.27 -7.92
CA ASN A 54 6.50 -14.69 -8.99
C ASN A 54 5.22 -14.04 -8.43
N ALA A 55 5.34 -13.20 -7.40
CA ALA A 55 4.21 -12.48 -6.81
C ALA A 55 3.42 -11.75 -7.90
N VAL A 56 4.08 -11.07 -8.84
CA VAL A 56 3.42 -10.36 -9.96
C VAL A 56 2.61 -11.29 -10.88
N LYS A 57 2.87 -12.60 -10.90
CA LYS A 57 2.05 -13.58 -11.64
C LYS A 57 0.92 -14.18 -10.80
N SER A 58 0.97 -14.03 -9.50
CA SER A 58 0.11 -14.73 -8.53
C SER A 58 -0.93 -13.80 -7.90
N ILE A 59 -0.64 -12.49 -7.82
CA ILE A 59 -1.54 -11.44 -7.37
C ILE A 59 -1.78 -10.45 -8.52
N PRO A 60 -3.02 -9.96 -8.75
CA PRO A 60 -3.26 -8.96 -9.78
C PRO A 60 -2.38 -7.73 -9.61
N TYR A 61 -1.64 -7.38 -10.65
CA TYR A 61 -0.75 -6.22 -10.69
C TYR A 61 -1.27 -5.18 -11.66
N PHE A 62 -1.42 -3.95 -11.17
CA PHE A 62 -1.82 -2.80 -11.95
C PHE A 62 -0.70 -1.77 -12.02
N HIS A 63 -0.63 -1.05 -13.13
CA HIS A 63 0.29 0.06 -13.30
C HIS A 63 -0.47 1.28 -13.79
N TYR A 64 -0.23 2.40 -13.13
CA TYR A 64 -0.82 3.70 -13.44
C TYR A 64 0.28 4.68 -13.80
N GLU A 65 0.07 5.51 -14.81
CA GLU A 65 1.07 6.49 -15.25
C GLU A 65 1.16 7.68 -14.28
N SER A 66 0.05 8.05 -13.65
CA SER A 66 -0.02 9.18 -12.73
C SER A 66 -0.93 8.90 -11.54
N PHE A 67 -0.80 9.71 -10.48
CA PHE A 67 -1.68 9.60 -9.32
C PHE A 67 -3.14 9.87 -9.68
N GLU A 68 -3.39 10.78 -10.62
CA GLU A 68 -4.75 11.09 -11.07
C GLU A 68 -5.39 9.91 -11.83
N ASP A 69 -4.60 9.20 -12.65
CA ASP A 69 -5.04 7.99 -13.33
C ASP A 69 -5.38 6.88 -12.32
N PHE A 70 -4.50 6.65 -11.34
CA PHE A 70 -4.79 5.76 -10.21
C PHE A 70 -6.08 6.17 -9.47
N TYR A 71 -6.21 7.45 -9.12
CA TYR A 71 -7.34 7.92 -8.31
C TYR A 71 -8.68 7.79 -9.02
N LYS A 72 -8.71 7.99 -10.35
CA LYS A 72 -9.91 7.76 -11.19
C LYS A 72 -10.33 6.28 -11.21
N ASN A 73 -9.36 5.38 -11.06
CA ASN A 73 -9.57 3.93 -11.07
C ASN A 73 -9.66 3.32 -9.65
N LEU A 74 -9.73 4.16 -8.60
CA LEU A 74 -9.87 3.67 -7.23
C LEU A 74 -11.17 2.85 -7.11
N PRO A 75 -11.14 1.62 -6.56
CA PRO A 75 -12.33 0.80 -6.41
C PRO A 75 -13.44 1.54 -5.67
N LYS A 76 -14.67 1.43 -6.18
CA LYS A 76 -15.81 2.13 -5.60
C LYS A 76 -16.02 1.72 -4.14
N GLY A 77 -16.11 2.73 -3.27
CA GLY A 77 -16.29 2.54 -1.83
C GLY A 77 -15.03 2.11 -1.06
N ALA A 78 -13.87 2.01 -1.71
CA ALA A 78 -12.61 1.83 -1.02
C ALA A 78 -12.10 3.14 -0.42
N ARG A 79 -11.56 3.07 0.80
CA ARG A 79 -10.85 4.18 1.44
C ARG A 79 -9.38 4.17 1.04
N LEU A 80 -8.90 5.27 0.48
CA LEU A 80 -7.46 5.49 0.26
C LEU A 80 -6.78 5.83 1.59
N VAL A 81 -5.77 5.05 1.98
CA VAL A 81 -4.97 5.22 3.20
C VAL A 81 -3.53 5.49 2.80
N GLY A 82 -3.02 6.69 3.07
CA GLY A 82 -1.63 7.06 2.84
C GLY A 82 -0.75 6.65 4.01
N VAL A 83 0.41 6.07 3.74
CA VAL A 83 1.43 5.77 4.75
C VAL A 83 2.51 6.83 4.65
N GLU A 84 2.51 7.77 5.59
CA GLU A 84 3.38 8.95 5.55
C GLU A 84 3.65 9.49 6.96
N LEU A 85 4.87 9.99 7.18
CA LEU A 85 5.24 10.68 8.42
C LEU A 85 4.70 12.11 8.40
N ASP A 86 3.39 12.26 8.59
CA ASP A 86 2.70 13.54 8.69
C ASP A 86 2.28 13.83 10.15
N GLU A 87 2.25 15.11 10.53
CA GLU A 87 1.79 15.53 11.85
C GLU A 87 0.32 15.16 12.09
N ASN A 88 -0.50 15.20 11.04
CA ASN A 88 -1.93 14.87 11.05
C ASN A 88 -2.21 13.37 10.86
N ALA A 89 -1.17 12.55 10.64
CA ALA A 89 -1.33 11.12 10.51
C ALA A 89 -1.73 10.48 11.86
N THR A 90 -2.64 9.50 11.78
CA THR A 90 -3.05 8.69 12.94
C THR A 90 -2.01 7.63 13.24
N ASP A 91 -1.76 7.37 14.53
CA ASP A 91 -0.86 6.32 14.97
C ASP A 91 -1.43 4.94 14.62
N LEU A 92 -0.64 4.15 13.90
CA LEU A 92 -1.00 2.84 13.36
C LEU A 92 -1.51 1.92 14.46
N GLU A 93 -0.90 1.96 15.65
CA GLU A 93 -1.25 1.19 16.84
C GLU A 93 -2.74 1.33 17.21
N THR A 94 -3.32 2.51 16.98
CA THR A 94 -4.72 2.84 17.30
C THR A 94 -5.60 2.94 16.05
N PHE A 95 -5.02 2.86 14.86
CA PHE A 95 -5.75 3.01 13.62
C PHE A 95 -6.67 1.82 13.35
N GLU A 96 -7.94 2.11 13.10
CA GLU A 96 -8.94 1.13 12.68
C GLU A 96 -8.95 1.01 11.16
N HIS A 97 -8.27 -0.01 10.64
CA HIS A 97 -8.20 -0.23 9.21
C HIS A 97 -9.59 -0.38 8.58
N PRO A 98 -9.90 0.35 7.50
CA PRO A 98 -11.17 0.17 6.83
C PRO A 98 -11.28 -1.23 6.22
N ARG A 99 -12.48 -1.80 6.24
CA ARG A 99 -12.77 -3.11 5.62
C ARG A 99 -12.38 -3.14 4.15
N ARG A 100 -12.63 -2.04 3.43
CA ARG A 100 -12.28 -1.87 2.02
C ARG A 100 -11.34 -0.70 1.87
N CYS A 101 -10.06 -0.96 1.65
CA CYS A 101 -9.08 0.12 1.54
C CYS A 101 -7.98 -0.14 0.53
N VAL A 102 -7.27 0.92 0.20
CA VAL A 102 -6.09 0.88 -0.65
C VAL A 102 -4.98 1.62 0.08
N TYR A 103 -3.91 0.92 0.42
CA TYR A 103 -2.74 1.53 1.03
C TYR A 103 -1.83 2.10 -0.06
N LEU A 104 -1.43 3.36 0.12
CA LEU A 104 -0.54 4.06 -0.78
C LEU A 104 0.73 4.47 -0.03
N LEU A 105 1.85 4.00 -0.54
CA LEU A 105 3.19 4.29 -0.03
C LEU A 105 3.89 5.32 -0.91
N GLY A 106 4.62 6.23 -0.29
CA GLY A 106 5.49 7.19 -0.96
C GLY A 106 6.85 6.60 -1.35
N ALA A 107 7.58 7.29 -2.22
CA ALA A 107 8.97 6.93 -2.51
C ALA A 107 9.87 7.32 -1.33
N GLU A 108 10.97 6.59 -1.11
CA GLU A 108 11.87 6.81 0.04
C GLU A 108 12.42 8.24 0.14
N ASP A 109 12.68 8.89 -1.01
CA ASP A 109 13.30 10.22 -1.03
C ASP A 109 12.29 11.37 -1.04
N SER A 110 11.08 11.13 -1.53
CA SER A 110 10.09 12.19 -1.79
C SER A 110 8.78 12.04 -1.02
N GLY A 111 8.58 10.89 -0.37
CA GLY A 111 7.31 10.55 0.25
C GLY A 111 6.16 10.51 -0.77
N LEU A 112 4.95 10.70 -0.25
CA LEU A 112 3.74 10.90 -1.02
C LEU A 112 3.70 12.31 -1.61
N SER A 113 3.19 12.42 -2.84
CA SER A 113 2.92 13.74 -3.41
C SER A 113 1.86 14.50 -2.59
N LYS A 114 1.93 15.84 -2.54
CA LYS A 114 0.91 16.67 -1.87
C LYS A 114 -0.51 16.38 -2.37
N ALA A 115 -0.66 16.10 -3.66
CA ALA A 115 -1.93 15.69 -4.25
C ALA A 115 -2.43 14.35 -3.69
N ALA A 116 -1.54 13.38 -3.50
CA ALA A 116 -1.87 12.11 -2.87
C ALA A 116 -2.28 12.28 -1.40
N ILE A 117 -1.51 13.04 -0.63
CA ILE A 117 -1.82 13.36 0.78
C ILE A 117 -3.21 14.00 0.90
N ALA A 118 -3.51 15.03 0.09
CA ALA A 118 -4.78 15.74 0.11
C ALA A 118 -6.00 14.87 -0.32
N LYS A 119 -5.77 13.77 -1.04
CA LYS A 119 -6.83 12.86 -1.51
C LYS A 119 -6.94 11.59 -0.67
N CYS A 120 -5.99 11.32 0.22
CA CYS A 120 -6.09 10.23 1.17
C CYS A 120 -7.23 10.52 2.14
N HIS A 121 -8.03 9.49 2.42
CA HIS A 121 -9.08 9.58 3.44
C HIS A 121 -8.49 9.51 4.84
N TYR A 122 -7.39 8.77 4.97
CA TYR A 122 -6.63 8.63 6.20
C TYR A 122 -5.14 8.70 5.87
N LEU A 123 -4.38 9.28 6.77
CA LEU A 123 -2.93 9.17 6.81
C LEU A 123 -2.57 8.39 8.06
N VAL A 124 -1.65 7.43 7.91
CA VAL A 124 -1.17 6.61 9.04
C VAL A 124 0.33 6.71 9.15
N LYS A 125 0.80 6.75 10.39
CA LYS A 125 2.20 6.70 10.78
C LYS A 125 2.40 5.67 11.88
N PHE A 126 3.62 5.26 12.12
CA PHE A 126 3.99 4.46 13.27
C PHE A 126 5.24 5.07 13.90
N LYS A 127 5.51 4.75 15.16
CA LYS A 127 6.64 5.33 15.89
C LYS A 127 7.98 4.94 15.25
N SER A 128 8.68 5.92 14.68
CA SER A 128 10.04 5.78 14.15
C SER A 128 10.80 7.11 14.27
N GLU A 129 12.10 7.07 14.58
CA GLU A 129 12.94 8.28 14.66
C GLU A 129 13.21 8.92 13.29
N LYS A 130 13.25 8.09 12.23
CA LYS A 130 13.47 8.49 10.84
C LYS A 130 12.57 7.69 9.91
N SER A 131 12.39 8.18 8.69
CA SER A 131 11.70 7.43 7.64
C SER A 131 12.34 6.06 7.42
N LEU A 132 11.53 5.01 7.49
CA LEU A 132 11.95 3.66 7.16
C LEU A 132 11.95 3.45 5.64
N ASN A 133 12.65 2.40 5.21
CA ASN A 133 12.53 1.87 3.87
C ASN A 133 11.05 1.58 3.54
N VAL A 134 10.63 1.92 2.33
CA VAL A 134 9.23 1.83 1.90
C VAL A 134 8.65 0.41 1.99
N SER A 135 9.45 -0.61 1.69
CA SER A 135 9.01 -2.01 1.77
C SER A 135 8.82 -2.45 3.21
N VAL A 136 9.65 -1.93 4.14
CA VAL A 136 9.52 -2.17 5.58
C VAL A 136 8.28 -1.48 6.13
N ALA A 137 8.06 -0.20 5.79
CA ALA A 137 6.87 0.54 6.19
C ALA A 137 5.58 -0.15 5.70
N GLY A 138 5.55 -0.57 4.43
CA GLY A 138 4.44 -1.35 3.89
C GLY A 138 4.25 -2.68 4.62
N SER A 139 5.33 -3.38 4.95
CA SER A 139 5.26 -4.65 5.68
C SER A 139 4.69 -4.49 7.09
N ILE A 140 5.07 -3.42 7.81
CA ILE A 140 4.55 -3.10 9.15
C ILE A 140 3.05 -2.82 9.08
N VAL A 141 2.60 -2.00 8.12
CA VAL A 141 1.19 -1.66 7.93
C VAL A 141 0.35 -2.90 7.60
N LEU A 142 0.86 -3.78 6.74
CA LEU A 142 0.15 -5.01 6.40
C LEU A 142 0.11 -6.01 7.57
N TYR A 143 1.19 -6.08 8.35
CA TYR A 143 1.22 -6.90 9.55
C TYR A 143 0.21 -6.40 10.59
N ASP A 144 0.18 -5.09 10.87
CA ASP A 144 -0.79 -4.49 11.78
C ASP A 144 -2.24 -4.69 11.29
N ARG A 145 -2.47 -4.61 9.97
CA ARG A 145 -3.77 -4.98 9.39
C ARG A 145 -4.15 -6.42 9.70
N GLY A 146 -3.21 -7.35 9.69
CA GLY A 146 -3.47 -8.77 10.01
C GLY A 146 -3.84 -9.03 11.46
N LEU A 147 -3.64 -8.07 12.37
CA LEU A 147 -4.01 -8.19 13.77
C LEU A 147 -5.53 -8.11 13.97
N ASN A 148 -6.01 -8.71 15.05
CA ASN A 148 -7.42 -8.68 15.43
C ASN A 148 -7.78 -7.33 16.07
N LYS A 149 -7.83 -6.28 15.23
CA LYS A 149 -8.22 -4.92 15.60
C LYS A 149 -9.61 -4.60 15.05
N PRO A 150 -10.38 -3.71 15.70
CA PRO A 150 -11.61 -3.17 15.13
C PRO A 150 -11.37 -2.64 13.71
N ARG A 151 -12.35 -2.88 12.82
CA ARG A 151 -12.34 -2.43 11.43
C ARG A 151 -13.39 -1.34 11.25
N SER A 152 -13.03 -0.29 10.51
CA SER A 152 -13.94 0.78 10.10
C SER A 152 -14.66 0.53 8.78
#